data_AF-A0A2H3J680-F1
#
_entry.id   AF-A0A2H3J680-F1
#
_cell.length_a   1.000
_cell.length_b   1.000
_cell.length_c   1.000
_cell.angle_alpha   90.00
_cell.angle_beta   90.00
_cell.angle_gamma   90.00
#
_symmetry.space_group_name_H-M   'P 1'
#
loop_
_entity.id
_entity.type
_entity.pdbx_description
1 polymer ?
#
loop_
_entity_poly.entity_id
_entity_poly.type
_entity_poly.pdbx_seq_one_letter_code
_entity_poly.pdbx_strand_id
1 'polypeptide(L)'
;MPVRWNMTYAEIECSIKLHPAINHWIEQLDKNLTGQKKAAATRKKKKWFLSPADWELLKNICEVLEPFQKVTLVFSKSRVPTICLVLLMYKFIESHLKESKQKAGDQSLNNLANAIECSLKRLNIHLRKALVSSFPLIGAVLHPFIRLTYFQNDMLWSTDIAQRAQAILEKLFLEYASAGSAATQLTSSSQASQVEAKSVFTTAIGRATPSAQALKSELEVYFSGMYPCEDEDGALIWWKVSESHLNSAYICLNIL
;
A
#
# COMPACT_ATOMS: atom_id res chain seq x y z
N MET A 1 16.34 6.75 -16.42
CA MET A 1 15.38 6.05 -15.54
C MET A 1 15.79 6.29 -14.10
N PRO A 2 15.04 7.02 -13.26
CA PRO A 2 15.45 7.20 -11.88
C PRO A 2 15.02 5.97 -11.07
N VAL A 3 15.71 4.84 -11.26
CA VAL A 3 15.76 3.77 -10.26
C VAL A 3 16.68 4.28 -9.16
N ARG A 4 16.18 5.13 -8.25
CA ARG A 4 16.98 5.57 -7.09
C ARG A 4 16.52 4.94 -5.79
N TRP A 5 15.22 4.63 -5.66
CA TRP A 5 14.64 4.30 -4.35
C TRP A 5 14.56 2.79 -4.08
N ASN A 6 14.58 1.94 -5.12
CA ASN A 6 14.47 0.48 -4.99
C ASN A 6 15.61 -0.32 -5.65
N MET A 7 16.80 0.30 -5.79
CA MET A 7 17.96 -0.36 -6.42
C MET A 7 18.37 -1.63 -5.68
N THR A 8 18.44 -1.59 -4.34
CA THR A 8 18.87 -2.74 -3.54
C THR A 8 17.97 -3.95 -3.73
N TYR A 9 16.65 -3.78 -3.77
CA TYR A 9 15.74 -4.88 -4.05
C TYR A 9 15.99 -5.46 -5.44
N ALA A 10 16.06 -4.61 -6.48
CA ALA A 10 16.29 -5.05 -7.85
C ALA A 10 17.64 -5.75 -8.05
N GLU A 11 18.69 -5.26 -7.38
CA GLU A 11 20.03 -5.86 -7.40
C GLU A 11 20.03 -7.25 -6.75
N ILE A 12 19.40 -7.40 -5.58
CA ILE A 12 19.30 -8.69 -4.89
C ILE A 12 18.45 -9.67 -5.71
N GLU A 13 17.29 -9.24 -6.20
CA GLU A 13 16.40 -10.06 -7.03
C GLU A 13 17.13 -10.54 -8.31
N CYS A 14 17.85 -9.64 -8.98
CA CYS A 14 18.66 -9.97 -10.15
C CYS A 14 19.79 -10.95 -9.79
N SER A 15 20.48 -10.73 -8.66
CA SER A 15 21.55 -11.60 -8.19
C SER A 15 21.05 -13.01 -7.90
N ILE A 16 19.86 -13.14 -7.29
CA ILE A 16 19.22 -14.44 -7.05
C ILE A 16 18.89 -15.14 -8.37
N LYS A 17 18.34 -14.42 -9.36
CA LYS A 17 18.06 -14.98 -10.71
C LYS A 17 19.34 -15.45 -11.43
N LEU A 18 20.44 -14.71 -11.26
CA LEU A 18 21.73 -15.01 -11.87
C LEU A 18 22.63 -15.93 -11.03
N HIS A 19 22.15 -16.42 -9.89
CA HIS A 19 22.94 -17.24 -8.95
C HIS A 19 23.75 -18.37 -9.62
N PRO A 20 23.18 -19.20 -10.52
CA PRO A 20 23.95 -20.25 -11.18
C PRO A 20 25.09 -19.69 -12.06
N ALA A 21 24.82 -18.61 -12.79
CA ALA A 21 25.79 -17.97 -13.67
C ALA A 21 26.91 -17.28 -12.88
N ILE A 22 26.56 -16.62 -11.77
CA ILE A 22 27.52 -15.97 -10.86
C ILE A 22 28.48 -17.01 -10.26
N ASN A 23 27.95 -18.10 -9.70
CA ASN A 23 28.80 -19.15 -9.13
C ASN A 23 29.69 -19.80 -10.19
N HIS A 24 29.13 -20.10 -11.36
CA HIS A 24 29.89 -20.64 -12.47
C HIS A 24 31.04 -19.72 -12.90
N TRP A 25 30.78 -18.41 -13.02
CA TRP A 25 31.80 -17.43 -13.36
C TRP A 25 32.89 -17.34 -12.28
N ILE A 26 32.52 -17.32 -11.01
CA ILE A 26 33.45 -17.31 -9.87
C ILE A 26 34.33 -18.56 -9.86
N GLU A 27 33.75 -19.73 -10.15
CA GLU A 27 34.47 -21.00 -10.25
C GLU A 27 35.53 -21.00 -11.35
N GLN A 28 35.28 -20.26 -12.44
CA GLN A 28 36.18 -20.18 -13.59
C GLN A 28 37.31 -19.14 -13.45
N LEU A 29 37.26 -18.24 -12.47
CA LEU A 29 38.17 -17.08 -12.35
C LEU A 29 39.67 -17.43 -12.40
N ASP A 30 40.06 -18.59 -11.88
CA ASP A 30 41.45 -19.04 -11.80
C ASP A 30 41.83 -20.10 -12.84
N LYS A 31 40.90 -20.48 -13.72
CA LYS A 31 41.18 -21.42 -14.82
C LYS A 31 42.19 -20.80 -15.78
N ASN A 32 43.15 -21.61 -16.22
CA ASN A 32 44.19 -21.24 -17.20
C ASN A 32 45.11 -20.08 -16.78
N LEU A 33 45.12 -19.69 -15.49
CA LEU A 33 46.05 -18.68 -14.97
C LEU A 33 47.21 -19.35 -14.24
N THR A 34 48.39 -18.72 -14.30
CA THR A 34 49.61 -19.16 -13.60
C THR A 34 50.24 -18.01 -12.80
N GLY A 35 51.12 -18.37 -11.85
CA GLY A 35 51.91 -17.41 -11.06
C GLY A 35 51.08 -16.38 -10.30
N GLN A 36 51.51 -15.12 -10.35
CA GLN A 36 50.87 -14.01 -9.63
C GLN A 36 49.42 -13.75 -10.06
N LYS A 37 49.09 -13.94 -11.35
CA LYS A 37 47.73 -13.75 -11.87
C LYS A 37 46.75 -14.76 -11.26
N LYS A 38 47.18 -16.02 -11.12
CA LYS A 38 46.39 -17.06 -10.45
C LYS A 38 46.16 -16.70 -8.98
N ALA A 39 47.22 -16.30 -8.27
CA ALA A 39 47.12 -15.90 -6.86
C ALA A 39 46.12 -14.74 -6.65
N ALA A 40 46.13 -13.74 -7.54
CA ALA A 40 45.18 -12.63 -7.50
C ALA A 40 43.73 -13.09 -7.76
N ALA A 41 43.52 -13.99 -8.75
CA ALA A 41 42.21 -14.55 -9.05
C ALA A 41 41.65 -15.40 -7.91
N THR A 42 42.47 -16.25 -7.28
CA THR A 42 42.05 -17.06 -6.12
C THR A 42 41.65 -16.18 -4.92
N ARG A 43 42.34 -15.05 -4.70
CA ARG A 43 41.92 -14.07 -3.67
C ARG A 43 40.56 -13.46 -3.97
N LYS A 44 40.29 -13.08 -5.24
CA LYS A 44 38.98 -12.57 -5.67
C LYS A 44 37.89 -13.63 -5.53
N LYS A 45 38.16 -14.86 -5.95
CA LYS A 45 37.27 -16.02 -5.80
C LYS A 45 36.84 -16.21 -4.36
N LYS A 46 37.79 -16.21 -3.41
CA LYS A 46 37.48 -16.29 -1.97
C LYS A 46 36.65 -15.10 -1.46
N LYS A 47 36.92 -13.89 -1.97
CA LYS A 47 36.21 -12.67 -1.55
C LYS A 47 34.77 -12.61 -2.07
N TRP A 48 34.51 -13.12 -3.26
CA TRP A 48 33.21 -13.02 -3.93
C TRP A 48 32.36 -14.27 -3.80
N PHE A 49 32.93 -15.36 -3.29
CA PHE A 49 32.19 -16.58 -3.02
C PHE A 49 31.11 -16.31 -1.96
N LEU A 50 29.87 -16.63 -2.31
CA LEU A 50 28.73 -16.64 -1.40
C LEU A 50 28.39 -18.10 -1.10
N SER A 51 28.29 -18.40 0.20
CA SER A 51 27.86 -19.72 0.65
C SER A 51 26.37 -19.95 0.38
N PRO A 52 25.88 -21.20 0.39
CA PRO A 52 24.44 -21.47 0.29
C PRO A 52 23.62 -20.72 1.33
N ALA A 53 24.15 -20.56 2.55
CA ALA A 53 23.49 -19.79 3.61
C ALA A 53 23.39 -18.29 3.28
N ASP A 54 24.40 -17.71 2.62
CA ASP A 54 24.36 -16.31 2.18
C ASP A 54 23.28 -16.11 1.11
N TRP A 55 23.12 -17.06 0.19
CA TRP A 55 22.06 -17.02 -0.82
C TRP A 55 20.67 -17.14 -0.21
N GLU A 56 20.49 -17.99 0.81
CA GLU A 56 19.22 -18.07 1.55
C GLU A 56 18.95 -16.78 2.33
N LEU A 57 19.96 -16.17 2.93
CA LEU A 57 19.81 -14.86 3.58
C LEU A 57 19.38 -13.78 2.57
N LEU A 58 19.96 -13.76 1.37
CA LEU A 58 19.56 -12.83 0.31
C LEU A 58 18.11 -13.04 -0.12
N LYS A 59 17.63 -14.29 -0.23
CA LYS A 59 16.22 -14.57 -0.50
C LYS A 59 15.31 -14.04 0.60
N ASN A 60 15.65 -14.28 1.87
CA ASN A 60 14.89 -13.77 3.00
C ASN A 60 14.84 -12.22 2.99
N ILE A 61 15.95 -11.55 2.67
CA ILE A 61 15.97 -10.08 2.51
C ILE A 61 15.07 -9.65 1.35
N CYS A 62 15.12 -10.36 0.21
CA CYS A 62 14.29 -10.08 -0.95
C CYS A 62 12.79 -10.19 -0.63
N GLU A 63 12.38 -11.24 0.09
CA GLU A 63 11.00 -11.44 0.55
C GLU A 63 10.53 -10.29 1.47
N VAL A 64 11.40 -9.82 2.37
CA VAL A 64 11.09 -8.68 3.25
C VAL A 64 10.87 -7.40 2.44
N LEU A 65 11.67 -7.18 1.40
CA LEU A 65 11.66 -5.95 0.60
C LEU A 65 10.58 -5.92 -0.49
N GLU A 66 10.09 -7.08 -0.96
CA GLU A 66 9.14 -7.16 -2.07
C GLU A 66 7.87 -6.30 -1.86
N PRO A 67 7.22 -6.29 -0.68
CA PRO A 67 6.04 -5.43 -0.48
C PRO A 67 6.31 -3.93 -0.61
N PHE A 68 7.51 -3.46 -0.30
CA PHE A 68 7.89 -2.06 -0.50
C PHE A 68 7.97 -1.71 -1.99
N GLN A 69 8.49 -2.64 -2.80
CA GLN A 69 8.50 -2.48 -4.25
C GLN A 69 7.07 -2.44 -4.81
N LYS A 70 6.20 -3.36 -4.37
CA LYS A 70 4.77 -3.39 -4.77
C LYS A 70 4.07 -2.08 -4.43
N VAL A 71 4.22 -1.59 -3.20
CA VAL A 71 3.63 -0.32 -2.75
C VAL A 71 4.18 0.85 -3.56
N THR A 72 5.49 0.88 -3.83
CA THR A 72 6.09 1.94 -4.65
C THR A 72 5.50 1.95 -6.06
N LEU A 73 5.28 0.78 -6.67
CA LEU A 73 4.66 0.67 -7.99
C LEU A 73 3.21 1.18 -7.97
N VAL A 74 2.44 0.89 -6.92
CA VAL A 74 1.08 1.44 -6.73
C VAL A 74 1.13 2.96 -6.71
N PHE A 75 2.02 3.57 -5.93
CA PHE A 75 2.18 5.03 -5.88
C PHE A 75 2.78 5.65 -7.15
N SER A 76 3.40 4.84 -8.00
CA SER A 76 3.97 5.29 -9.28
C SER A 76 2.97 5.28 -10.43
N LYS A 77 1.76 4.71 -10.24
CA LYS A 77 0.69 4.76 -11.23
C LYS A 77 0.28 6.22 -11.46
N SER A 78 0.33 6.67 -12.71
CA SER A 78 -0.35 7.91 -13.10
C SER A 78 -1.80 7.58 -13.43
N ARG A 79 -2.74 8.48 -13.09
CA ARG A 79 -4.21 8.40 -13.35
C ARG A 79 -5.09 7.75 -12.28
N VAL A 80 -4.54 7.29 -11.16
CA VAL A 80 -5.36 6.81 -10.02
C VAL A 80 -5.10 7.72 -8.82
N PRO A 81 -6.13 8.20 -8.10
CA PRO A 81 -5.91 8.93 -6.85
C PRO A 81 -5.26 7.99 -5.83
N THR A 82 -4.01 8.26 -5.46
CA THR A 82 -3.26 7.38 -4.56
C THR A 82 -3.28 7.84 -3.10
N ILE A 83 -3.70 9.08 -2.82
CA ILE A 83 -3.70 9.63 -1.46
C ILE A 83 -4.60 8.85 -0.50
N CYS A 84 -5.72 8.31 -1.00
CA CYS A 84 -6.64 7.45 -0.25
C CYS A 84 -6.01 6.12 0.17
N LEU A 85 -4.94 5.69 -0.51
CA LEU A 85 -4.27 4.41 -0.27
C LEU A 85 -3.15 4.52 0.76
N VAL A 86 -2.69 5.73 1.09
CA VAL A 86 -1.53 5.96 1.97
C VAL A 86 -1.63 5.20 3.29
N LEU A 87 -2.75 5.32 4.00
CA LEU A 87 -2.93 4.67 5.29
C LEU A 87 -3.06 3.15 5.18
N LEU A 88 -3.65 2.67 4.09
CA LEU A 88 -3.77 1.23 3.81
C LEU A 88 -2.41 0.62 3.54
N MET A 89 -1.60 1.27 2.71
CA MET A 89 -0.26 0.79 2.36
C MET A 89 0.69 0.79 3.57
N TYR A 90 0.58 1.78 4.46
CA TYR A 90 1.32 1.75 5.73
C TYR A 90 0.96 0.53 6.58
N LYS A 91 -0.34 0.23 6.76
CA LYS A 91 -0.78 -0.93 7.54
C LYS A 91 -0.41 -2.26 6.89
N PHE A 92 -0.52 -2.34 5.56
CA PHE A 92 -0.08 -3.49 4.80
C PHE A 92 1.42 -3.79 5.04
N ILE A 93 2.28 -2.77 4.92
CA ILE A 93 3.72 -2.92 5.20
C ILE A 93 3.95 -3.25 6.68
N GLU A 94 3.22 -2.61 7.61
CA GLU A 94 3.35 -2.86 9.04
C GLU A 94 3.09 -4.33 9.39
N SER A 95 1.99 -4.90 8.88
CA SER A 95 1.64 -6.31 9.09
C SER A 95 2.70 -7.24 8.50
N HIS A 96 3.11 -7.00 7.26
CA HIS A 96 4.17 -7.79 6.60
C HIS A 96 5.48 -7.79 7.39
N LEU A 97 5.91 -6.64 7.90
CA LEU A 97 7.13 -6.53 8.70
C LEU A 97 6.99 -7.26 10.05
N LYS A 98 5.81 -7.23 10.70
CA LYS A 98 5.56 -7.97 11.94
C LYS A 98 5.67 -9.48 11.71
N GLU A 99 5.04 -9.99 10.66
CA GLU A 99 5.11 -11.40 10.26
C GLU A 99 6.54 -11.80 9.88
N SER A 100 7.22 -10.97 9.07
CA SER A 100 8.61 -11.19 8.67
C SER A 100 9.57 -11.21 9.85
N LYS A 101 9.35 -10.35 10.86
CA LYS A 101 10.15 -10.34 12.09
C LYS A 101 9.99 -11.64 12.87
N GLN A 102 8.76 -12.14 13.00
CA GLN A 102 8.49 -13.41 13.65
C GLN A 102 9.19 -14.56 12.92
N LYS A 103 9.00 -14.66 11.60
CA LYS A 103 9.67 -15.67 10.76
C LYS A 103 11.21 -15.62 10.91
N ALA A 104 11.79 -14.42 10.89
CA ALA A 104 13.24 -14.25 11.08
C ALA A 104 13.71 -14.67 12.49
N GLY A 105 12.89 -14.44 13.52
CA GLY A 105 13.15 -14.91 14.89
C GLY A 105 13.13 -16.44 14.98
N ASP A 106 12.13 -17.09 14.39
CA ASP A 106 12.00 -18.55 14.37
C ASP A 106 13.19 -19.21 13.64
N GLN A 107 13.70 -18.56 12.59
CA GLN A 107 14.88 -18.99 11.84
C GLN A 107 16.21 -18.59 12.49
N SER A 108 16.20 -17.96 13.67
CA SER A 108 17.40 -17.45 14.36
C SER A 108 18.23 -16.45 13.55
N LEU A 109 17.60 -15.73 12.62
CA LEU A 109 18.22 -14.69 11.79
C LEU A 109 18.25 -13.34 12.52
N ASN A 110 18.96 -13.29 13.65
CA ASN A 110 18.93 -12.16 14.59
C ASN A 110 19.25 -10.79 13.93
N ASN A 111 20.21 -10.74 13.02
CA ASN A 111 20.57 -9.51 12.31
C ASN A 111 19.43 -9.01 11.41
N LEU A 112 18.75 -9.93 10.73
CA LEU A 112 17.60 -9.60 9.90
C LEU A 112 16.42 -9.16 10.76
N ALA A 113 16.13 -9.88 11.85
CA ALA A 113 15.08 -9.50 12.80
C ALA A 113 15.32 -8.09 13.40
N ASN A 114 16.57 -7.77 13.74
CA ASN A 114 16.95 -6.43 14.22
C ASN A 114 16.78 -5.36 13.14
N ALA A 115 17.14 -5.66 11.89
CA ALA A 115 16.94 -4.74 10.77
C ALA A 115 15.45 -4.49 10.50
N ILE A 116 14.61 -5.53 10.56
CA ILE A 116 13.15 -5.43 10.43
C ILE A 116 12.57 -4.58 11.57
N GLU A 117 13.02 -4.77 12.80
CA GLU A 117 12.60 -3.96 13.95
C GLU A 117 12.94 -2.48 13.74
N CYS A 118 14.13 -2.17 13.21
CA CYS A 118 14.51 -0.81 12.86
C CYS A 118 13.58 -0.23 11.76
N SER A 119 13.23 -1.04 10.77
CA SER A 119 12.29 -0.67 9.71
C SER A 119 10.88 -0.40 10.25
N LEU A 120 10.37 -1.23 11.16
CA LEU A 120 9.08 -1.02 11.84
C LEU A 120 9.06 0.32 12.60
N LYS A 121 10.12 0.64 13.34
CA LYS A 121 10.25 1.92 14.05
C LYS A 121 10.20 3.09 13.08
N ARG A 122 10.92 3.02 11.96
CA ARG A 122 10.90 4.05 10.91
C ARG A 122 9.53 4.18 10.26
N LEU A 123 8.91 3.06 9.89
CA LEU A 123 7.57 3.04 9.30
C LEU A 123 6.57 3.75 10.22
N ASN A 124 6.60 3.43 11.52
CA ASN A 124 5.72 4.04 12.52
C ASN A 124 5.90 5.55 12.66
N ILE A 125 7.12 6.07 12.52
CA ILE A 125 7.35 7.53 12.49
C ILE A 125 6.62 8.16 11.31
N HIS A 126 6.70 7.56 10.12
CA HIS A 126 6.05 8.09 8.93
C HIS A 126 4.53 7.89 8.94
N LEU A 127 4.04 6.76 9.44
CA LEU A 127 2.60 6.54 9.66
C LEU A 127 2.02 7.59 10.60
N ARG A 128 2.68 7.89 11.72
CA ARG A 128 2.25 8.97 12.63
C ARG A 128 2.18 10.32 11.93
N LYS A 129 3.19 10.65 11.12
CA LYS A 129 3.18 11.89 10.31
C LYS A 129 2.01 11.92 9.32
N ALA A 130 1.75 10.80 8.63
CA ALA A 130 0.62 10.70 7.71
C ALA A 130 -0.72 10.86 8.44
N LEU A 131 -0.83 10.32 9.64
CA LEU A 131 -2.00 10.47 10.51
C LEU A 131 -2.14 11.88 11.11
N VAL A 132 -1.12 12.74 11.13
CA VAL A 132 -1.32 14.15 11.51
C VAL A 132 -2.07 14.91 10.42
N SER A 133 -1.86 14.55 9.16
CA SER A 133 -2.54 15.17 8.02
C SER A 133 -3.99 14.69 7.89
N SER A 134 -4.91 15.60 7.62
CA SER A 134 -6.30 15.25 7.33
C SER A 134 -6.47 14.61 5.94
N PHE A 135 -5.59 14.92 4.97
CA PHE A 135 -5.79 14.50 3.58
C PHE A 135 -5.77 12.99 3.36
N PRO A 136 -4.79 12.20 3.87
CA PRO A 136 -4.82 10.75 3.72
C PRO A 136 -6.05 10.12 4.37
N LEU A 137 -6.51 10.69 5.49
CA LEU A 137 -7.65 10.20 6.25
C LEU A 137 -8.97 10.48 5.51
N ILE A 138 -9.19 11.73 5.08
CA ILE A 138 -10.35 12.12 4.29
C ILE A 138 -10.38 11.35 2.98
N GLY A 139 -9.25 11.29 2.26
CA GLY A 139 -9.16 10.59 0.99
C GLY A 139 -9.55 9.11 1.12
N ALA A 140 -9.11 8.45 2.18
CA ALA A 140 -9.49 7.07 2.47
C ALA A 140 -10.99 6.94 2.81
N VAL A 141 -11.55 7.84 3.63
CA VAL A 141 -12.97 7.80 3.98
C VAL A 141 -13.87 8.09 2.77
N LEU A 142 -13.47 9.00 1.87
CA LEU A 142 -14.20 9.29 0.63
C LEU A 142 -14.07 8.18 -0.41
N HIS A 143 -13.16 7.23 -0.24
CA HIS A 143 -13.02 6.13 -1.17
C HIS A 143 -14.15 5.11 -0.93
N PRO A 144 -15.02 4.86 -1.92
CA PRO A 144 -16.24 4.07 -1.70
C PRO A 144 -15.98 2.58 -1.45
N PHE A 145 -14.77 2.08 -1.70
CA PHE A 145 -14.33 0.74 -1.32
C PHE A 145 -13.76 0.67 0.12
N ILE A 146 -13.24 1.78 0.67
CA ILE A 146 -12.53 1.81 1.96
C ILE A 146 -13.46 2.29 3.08
N ARG A 147 -13.94 3.54 2.93
CA ARG A 147 -14.85 4.23 3.85
C ARG A 147 -14.40 4.26 5.30
N LEU A 148 -15.31 4.71 6.16
CA LEU A 148 -15.17 4.74 7.60
C LEU A 148 -15.00 3.34 8.21
N THR A 149 -15.59 2.31 7.60
CA THR A 149 -15.54 0.91 8.05
C THR A 149 -14.12 0.39 8.21
N TYR A 150 -13.19 0.81 7.36
CA TYR A 150 -11.79 0.41 7.49
C TYR A 150 -11.15 0.92 8.79
N PHE A 151 -11.51 2.12 9.23
CA PHE A 151 -10.99 2.73 10.46
C PHE A 151 -11.69 2.25 11.73
N GLN A 152 -12.84 1.58 11.60
CA GLN A 152 -13.57 0.97 12.71
C GLN A 152 -13.00 -0.40 13.13
N ASN A 153 -11.99 -0.91 12.42
CA ASN A 153 -11.32 -2.15 12.80
C ASN A 153 -10.35 -1.90 13.96
N ASP A 154 -10.77 -2.24 15.18
CA ASP A 154 -10.01 -2.07 16.42
C ASP A 154 -8.69 -2.87 16.45
N MET A 155 -8.53 -3.88 15.60
CA MET A 155 -7.27 -4.61 15.46
C MET A 155 -6.21 -3.81 14.69
N LEU A 156 -6.63 -2.87 13.85
CA LEU A 156 -5.77 -2.08 12.98
C LEU A 156 -5.59 -0.65 13.49
N TRP A 157 -6.65 -0.08 14.04
CA TRP A 157 -6.76 1.34 14.38
C TRP A 157 -7.29 1.53 15.79
N SER A 158 -6.90 2.63 16.41
CA SER A 158 -7.54 3.09 17.64
C SER A 158 -8.85 3.81 17.31
N THR A 159 -9.81 3.72 18.22
CA THR A 159 -11.18 4.24 18.02
C THR A 159 -11.24 5.74 17.72
N ASP A 160 -10.26 6.51 18.20
CA ASP A 160 -10.15 7.95 17.94
C ASP A 160 -9.94 8.27 16.45
N ILE A 161 -9.30 7.38 15.69
CA ILE A 161 -9.05 7.61 14.26
C ILE A 161 -10.36 7.61 13.48
N ALA A 162 -11.25 6.64 13.74
CA ALA A 162 -12.56 6.59 13.11
C ALA A 162 -13.40 7.84 13.46
N GLN A 163 -13.46 8.19 14.75
CA GLN A 163 -14.18 9.37 15.22
C GLN A 163 -13.67 10.66 14.57
N ARG A 164 -12.34 10.82 14.50
CA ARG A 164 -11.72 11.98 13.86
C ARG A 164 -12.04 12.04 12.37
N ALA A 165 -11.98 10.90 11.67
CA ALA A 165 -12.26 10.83 10.25
C ALA A 165 -13.70 11.24 9.94
N GLN A 166 -14.65 10.74 10.73
CA GLN A 166 -16.05 11.10 10.66
C GLN A 166 -16.26 12.59 10.91
N ALA A 167 -15.74 13.13 12.02
CA ALA A 167 -15.92 14.53 12.39
C ALA A 167 -15.35 15.50 11.34
N ILE A 168 -14.20 15.17 10.73
CA ILE A 168 -13.61 15.98 9.66
C ILE A 168 -14.51 15.96 8.42
N LEU A 169 -15.03 14.79 8.01
CA LEU A 169 -15.89 14.70 6.84
C LEU A 169 -17.24 15.41 7.05
N GLU A 170 -17.85 15.25 8.23
CA GLU A 170 -19.07 15.98 8.60
C GLU A 170 -18.87 17.49 8.55
N LYS A 171 -17.75 17.98 9.09
CA LYS A 171 -17.40 19.41 9.04
C LYS A 171 -17.28 19.90 7.61
N LEU A 172 -16.53 19.19 6.76
CA LEU A 172 -16.37 19.55 5.35
C LEU A 172 -17.70 19.52 4.61
N PHE A 173 -18.53 18.51 4.84
CA PHE A 173 -19.86 18.40 4.25
C PHE A 173 -20.73 19.63 4.58
N LEU A 174 -20.73 20.07 5.84
CA LEU A 174 -21.46 21.27 6.27
C LEU A 174 -20.92 22.55 5.61
N GLU A 175 -19.59 22.71 5.55
CA GLU A 175 -18.95 23.84 4.87
C GLU A 175 -19.36 23.90 3.39
N TYR A 176 -19.32 22.78 2.67
CA TYR A 176 -19.72 22.71 1.26
C TYR A 176 -21.23 22.89 1.05
N ALA A 177 -22.08 22.33 1.91
CA ALA A 177 -23.54 22.50 1.82
C ALA A 177 -23.95 23.97 1.99
N SER A 178 -23.25 24.70 2.88
CA SER A 178 -23.47 26.13 3.07
C SER A 178 -23.02 26.98 1.88
N ALA A 179 -21.95 26.56 1.17
CA ALA A 179 -21.45 27.24 -0.03
C ALA A 179 -22.25 26.89 -1.31
N GLY A 180 -22.74 25.65 -1.42
CA GLY A 180 -23.47 25.13 -2.58
C GLY A 180 -24.88 25.71 -2.76
N SER A 181 -25.50 26.23 -1.69
CA SER A 181 -26.78 26.96 -1.77
C SER A 181 -26.72 28.23 -2.63
N ALA A 182 -25.53 28.65 -3.10
CA ALA A 182 -25.34 29.78 -4.01
C ALA A 182 -25.26 29.41 -5.51
N ALA A 183 -25.18 28.13 -5.91
CA ALA A 183 -24.66 27.78 -7.25
C ALA A 183 -25.42 26.74 -8.12
N THR A 184 -26.55 26.16 -7.70
CA THR A 184 -27.12 25.00 -8.41
C THR A 184 -28.13 25.34 -9.53
N GLN A 185 -27.69 25.36 -10.80
CA GLN A 185 -28.50 24.95 -11.97
C GLN A 185 -27.60 24.27 -13.01
N LEU A 186 -28.12 23.19 -13.65
CA LEU A 186 -27.61 22.44 -14.82
C LEU A 186 -26.63 21.29 -14.51
N THR A 187 -26.74 20.04 -14.98
CA THR A 187 -27.75 19.17 -15.64
C THR A 187 -27.05 17.80 -15.78
N SER A 188 -27.78 16.70 -15.66
CA SER A 188 -27.27 15.32 -15.64
C SER A 188 -27.42 14.56 -16.98
N SER A 189 -26.55 13.58 -17.24
CA SER A 189 -26.81 12.42 -18.13
C SER A 189 -25.72 11.33 -18.03
N SER A 190 -26.16 10.09 -17.82
CA SER A 190 -25.41 8.90 -17.37
C SER A 190 -25.08 7.89 -18.50
N GLN A 191 -24.15 6.95 -18.25
CA GLN A 191 -24.25 5.50 -18.52
C GLN A 191 -22.95 4.74 -18.15
N ALA A 192 -23.10 3.47 -17.73
CA ALA A 192 -22.11 2.61 -17.08
C ALA A 192 -21.90 1.27 -17.82
N SER A 193 -20.79 0.55 -17.55
CA SER A 193 -20.62 -0.90 -17.76
C SER A 193 -19.46 -1.47 -16.93
N GLN A 194 -19.61 -2.73 -16.50
CA GLN A 194 -18.81 -3.52 -15.53
C GLN A 194 -17.69 -4.35 -16.20
N VAL A 195 -16.61 -4.70 -15.47
CA VAL A 195 -15.89 -6.01 -15.53
C VAL A 195 -15.08 -6.26 -14.23
N GLU A 196 -15.09 -7.51 -13.73
CA GLU A 196 -14.34 -8.07 -12.59
C GLU A 196 -12.81 -8.18 -12.76
N ALA A 197 -12.05 -8.04 -11.65
CA ALA A 197 -10.86 -8.86 -11.35
C ALA A 197 -10.44 -8.78 -9.87
N LYS A 198 -10.02 -9.92 -9.28
CA LYS A 198 -9.60 -10.08 -7.87
C LYS A 198 -8.31 -9.31 -7.55
N SER A 199 -8.42 -8.29 -6.70
CA SER A 199 -7.30 -7.42 -6.29
C SER A 199 -6.81 -7.70 -4.86
N VAL A 200 -5.53 -7.40 -4.60
CA VAL A 200 -4.80 -7.47 -3.31
C VAL A 200 -5.55 -6.76 -2.17
N PHE A 201 -6.47 -5.87 -2.52
CA PHE A 201 -7.22 -5.00 -1.63
C PHE A 201 -8.35 -5.71 -0.89
N THR A 202 -8.88 -6.83 -1.39
CA THR A 202 -9.91 -7.61 -0.67
C THR A 202 -9.39 -8.22 0.62
N THR A 203 -8.08 -8.44 0.72
CA THR A 203 -7.45 -9.01 1.92
C THR A 203 -7.32 -7.99 3.06
N ALA A 204 -7.31 -6.68 2.75
CA ALA A 204 -7.11 -5.62 3.73
C ALA A 204 -8.42 -5.10 4.37
N ILE A 205 -9.55 -5.25 3.69
CA ILE A 205 -10.83 -4.65 4.07
C ILE A 205 -11.82 -5.76 4.42
N GLY A 206 -11.84 -6.18 5.69
CA GLY A 206 -12.86 -7.12 6.17
C GLY A 206 -14.27 -6.56 5.92
N ARG A 207 -15.13 -7.32 5.22
CA ARG A 207 -16.50 -6.90 4.88
C ARG A 207 -17.41 -6.92 6.12
N ALA A 208 -18.09 -5.82 6.39
CA ALA A 208 -19.22 -5.77 7.32
C ALA A 208 -20.56 -5.82 6.54
N THR A 209 -21.56 -6.51 7.10
CA THR A 209 -22.92 -6.61 6.56
C THR A 209 -23.76 -5.38 6.94
N PRO A 210 -24.51 -4.76 6.00
CA PRO A 210 -25.32 -3.58 6.31
C PRO A 210 -26.57 -3.92 7.14
N SER A 211 -26.87 -3.09 8.14
CA SER A 211 -28.11 -3.10 8.92
C SER A 211 -29.10 -2.10 8.32
N ALA A 212 -30.32 -2.54 8.00
CA ALA A 212 -31.36 -1.71 7.42
C ALA A 212 -32.04 -0.84 8.48
N GLN A 213 -31.65 0.43 8.59
CA GLN A 213 -32.35 1.46 9.36
C GLN A 213 -32.61 2.69 8.48
N ALA A 214 -33.67 3.43 8.78
CA ALA A 214 -34.09 4.62 8.01
C ALA A 214 -33.08 5.76 8.17
N LEU A 215 -32.28 5.99 7.13
CA LEU A 215 -31.20 6.99 7.09
C LEU A 215 -31.78 8.37 6.78
N LYS A 216 -31.46 9.40 7.58
CA LYS A 216 -32.06 10.74 7.50
C LYS A 216 -31.17 11.78 6.82
N SER A 217 -29.88 11.51 6.64
CA SER A 217 -28.95 12.41 5.94
C SER A 217 -28.12 11.68 4.87
N GLU A 218 -27.69 12.40 3.82
CA GLU A 218 -26.87 11.85 2.71
C GLU A 218 -25.57 11.19 3.22
N LEU A 219 -24.98 11.79 4.24
CA LEU A 219 -23.75 11.32 4.88
C LEU A 219 -23.98 10.03 5.68
N GLU A 220 -25.13 9.89 6.35
CA GLU A 220 -25.55 8.61 6.95
C GLU A 220 -25.72 7.53 5.87
N VAL A 221 -26.35 7.85 4.74
CA VAL A 221 -26.51 6.90 3.62
C VAL A 221 -25.15 6.45 3.10
N TYR A 222 -24.20 7.37 2.94
CA TYR A 222 -22.85 7.03 2.53
C TYR A 222 -22.14 6.08 3.52
N PHE A 223 -22.19 6.39 4.82
CA PHE A 223 -21.55 5.58 5.86
C PHE A 223 -22.21 4.23 6.09
N SER A 224 -23.51 4.10 5.82
CA SER A 224 -24.24 2.84 5.98
C SER A 224 -23.71 1.70 5.10
N GLY A 225 -22.97 2.02 4.04
CA GLY A 225 -22.50 1.02 3.07
C GLY A 225 -23.60 0.52 2.13
N MET A 226 -24.76 1.17 2.06
CA MET A 226 -25.93 0.75 1.26
C MET A 226 -25.62 0.54 -0.24
N TYR A 227 -24.59 1.21 -0.76
CA TYR A 227 -24.13 1.09 -2.14
C TYR A 227 -22.66 0.67 -2.17
N PRO A 228 -22.31 -0.61 -2.01
CA PRO A 228 -20.91 -1.03 -1.98
C PRO A 228 -20.22 -0.77 -3.33
N CYS A 229 -18.93 -0.44 -3.30
CA CYS A 229 -18.07 -0.45 -4.48
C CYS A 229 -17.37 -1.80 -4.53
N GLU A 230 -17.42 -2.48 -5.67
CA GLU A 230 -16.80 -3.80 -5.83
C GLU A 230 -15.42 -3.72 -6.49
N ASP A 231 -15.20 -2.67 -7.27
CA ASP A 231 -13.94 -2.37 -7.93
C ASP A 231 -13.14 -1.35 -7.12
N GLU A 232 -11.87 -1.66 -6.89
CA GLU A 232 -10.92 -0.84 -6.16
C GLU A 232 -10.46 0.38 -6.97
N ASP A 233 -10.19 0.18 -8.27
CA ASP A 233 -9.81 1.27 -9.18
C ASP A 233 -11.06 2.02 -9.70
N GLY A 234 -12.25 1.48 -9.43
CA GLY A 234 -13.54 1.95 -9.92
C GLY A 234 -14.15 3.12 -9.15
N ALA A 235 -13.44 3.72 -8.19
CA ALA A 235 -13.99 4.77 -7.32
C ALA A 235 -14.62 5.94 -8.09
N LEU A 236 -13.97 6.42 -9.16
CA LEU A 236 -14.49 7.51 -9.98
C LEU A 236 -15.75 7.11 -10.76
N ILE A 237 -15.78 5.88 -11.27
CA ILE A 237 -16.95 5.32 -11.97
C ILE A 237 -18.10 5.18 -10.98
N TRP A 238 -17.81 4.69 -9.77
CA TRP A 238 -18.78 4.57 -8.69
C TRP A 238 -19.40 5.93 -8.35
N TRP A 239 -18.58 6.96 -8.15
CA TRP A 239 -19.08 8.32 -7.89
C TRP A 239 -19.99 8.84 -9.00
N LYS A 240 -19.61 8.61 -10.27
CA LYS A 240 -20.42 8.98 -11.44
C LYS A 240 -21.80 8.30 -11.47
N VAL A 241 -21.89 7.04 -11.07
CA VAL A 241 -23.17 6.30 -11.07
C VAL A 241 -24.01 6.66 -9.84
N SER A 242 -23.37 6.82 -8.69
CA SER A 242 -24.01 7.11 -7.40
C SER A 242 -24.53 8.54 -7.29
N GLU A 243 -24.16 9.45 -8.19
CA GLU A 243 -24.70 10.82 -8.27
C GLU A 243 -26.22 10.88 -8.35
N SER A 244 -26.85 9.88 -9.00
CA SER A 244 -28.31 9.79 -9.06
C SER A 244 -28.98 9.43 -7.72
N HIS A 245 -28.22 8.87 -6.77
CA HIS A 245 -28.71 8.39 -5.46
C HIS A 245 -28.23 9.28 -4.30
N LEU A 246 -27.15 10.03 -4.49
CA LEU A 246 -26.57 10.98 -3.56
C LEU A 246 -26.71 12.38 -4.17
N ASN A 247 -27.65 13.18 -3.67
CA ASN A 247 -27.99 14.50 -4.21
C ASN A 247 -26.80 15.49 -4.27
N SER A 248 -25.66 15.19 -3.63
CA SER A 248 -24.47 16.04 -3.61
C SER A 248 -23.19 15.32 -4.08
N ALA A 249 -23.22 14.53 -5.15
CA ALA A 249 -21.97 14.05 -5.79
C ALA A 249 -21.00 15.19 -6.20
N TYR A 250 -21.49 16.44 -6.27
CA TYR A 250 -20.69 17.65 -6.40
C TYR A 250 -19.62 17.84 -5.30
N ILE A 251 -19.80 17.30 -4.09
CA ILE A 251 -18.83 17.47 -2.99
C ILE A 251 -17.60 16.58 -3.21
N CYS A 252 -17.77 15.35 -3.69
CA CYS A 252 -16.66 14.41 -3.85
C CYS A 252 -15.88 14.63 -5.17
N LEU A 253 -16.56 15.09 -6.24
CA LEU A 253 -15.94 15.40 -7.52
C LEU A 253 -15.10 16.68 -7.52
N ASN A 254 -15.35 17.62 -6.59
CA ASN A 254 -14.57 18.86 -6.46
C ASN A 254 -13.44 18.77 -5.41
N ILE A 255 -13.38 17.70 -4.62
CA ILE A 255 -12.34 17.46 -3.61
C ILE A 255 -11.19 16.58 -4.16
N LEU A 256 -11.45 15.78 -5.19
CA LEU A 256 -10.47 14.92 -5.89
C LEU A 256 -9.83 15.64 -7.09
#